data_AF-A0A7Y6M6G2-F1
#
_entry.id   AF-A0A7Y6M6G2-F1
#
_cell.length_a   1.000
_cell.length_b   1.000
_cell.length_c   1.000
_cell.angle_alpha   90.00
_cell.angle_beta   90.00
_cell.angle_gamma   90.00
#
_symmetry.space_group_name_H-M   'P 1'
#
loop_
_entity.id
_entity.type
_entity.pdbx_description
1 polymer ?
#
loop_
_entity_poly.entity_id
_entity_poly.type
_entity_poly.pdbx_seq_one_letter_code
_entity_poly.pdbx_strand_id
1 'polypeptide(L)'
;MNRLISAFDDKYEERLASGASLDFGAVFAELEVQERLTVLSEFLRPHRERYAIRDLLLTRTSAQYPRYVEITTQEATSRTVTADLESIVLDSAGFAKVFAEVVGAFHGKPPRERVLAQFSHMGMIAKLIDDIVDFWDDIAHGRLNILHGLLRENAAEHERVMACAATRRAAGLRWWRATCPTSFERHCDLLREHRRCVTSPPLRLACDLMLVPVALRRPVLHTAPVGLRI
;
A
#
# COMPACT_ATOMS: atom_id res chain seq x y z
N MET A 1 -8.54 -11.66 5.64
CA MET A 1 -7.77 -11.17 4.48
C MET A 1 -6.53 -10.40 4.91
N ASN A 2 -6.63 -9.37 5.78
CA ASN A 2 -5.46 -8.65 6.29
C ASN A 2 -4.34 -9.55 6.85
N ARG A 3 -4.69 -10.62 7.57
CA ARG A 3 -3.68 -11.54 8.12
C ARG A 3 -2.92 -12.39 7.10
N LEU A 4 -3.46 -12.60 5.89
CA LEU A 4 -2.76 -13.32 4.82
C LEU A 4 -1.76 -12.38 4.13
N ILE A 5 -2.18 -11.14 3.88
CA ILE A 5 -1.34 -10.10 3.28
C ILE A 5 -0.15 -9.83 4.21
N SER A 6 -0.40 -9.57 5.50
CA SER A 6 0.68 -9.37 6.47
C SER A 6 1.62 -10.57 6.55
N ALA A 7 1.12 -11.81 6.57
CA ALA A 7 2.00 -12.99 6.58
C ALA A 7 2.85 -13.11 5.31
N PHE A 8 2.31 -12.71 4.15
CA PHE A 8 3.07 -12.67 2.91
C PHE A 8 4.14 -11.58 2.94
N ASP A 9 3.77 -10.36 3.35
CA ASP A 9 4.67 -9.21 3.43
C ASP A 9 5.78 -9.45 4.44
N ASP A 10 5.46 -9.96 5.64
CA ASP A 10 6.45 -10.29 6.68
C ASP A 10 7.47 -11.30 6.15
N LYS A 11 7.02 -12.32 5.41
CA LYS A 11 7.91 -13.33 4.81
C LYS A 11 8.69 -12.79 3.62
N TYR A 12 8.09 -11.91 2.84
CA TYR A 12 8.78 -11.22 1.76
C TYR A 12 9.95 -10.38 2.31
N GLU A 13 9.68 -9.55 3.33
CA GLU A 13 10.67 -8.69 3.98
C GLU A 13 11.78 -9.49 4.69
N GLU A 14 11.43 -10.57 5.39
CA GLU A 14 12.40 -11.48 6.01
C GLU A 14 13.36 -12.08 4.98
N ARG A 15 12.83 -12.50 3.83
CA ARG A 15 13.61 -13.10 2.73
C ARG A 15 14.45 -12.04 2.02
N LEU A 16 13.93 -10.83 1.85
CA LEU A 16 14.67 -9.69 1.32
C LEU A 16 15.87 -9.36 2.22
N ALA A 17 15.66 -9.26 3.53
CA ALA A 17 16.71 -8.94 4.50
C ALA A 17 17.79 -10.02 4.61
N SER A 18 17.42 -11.30 4.42
CA SER A 18 18.35 -12.44 4.48
C SER A 18 19.00 -12.79 3.13
N GLY A 19 18.61 -12.13 2.03
CA GLY A 19 19.08 -12.45 0.68
C GLY A 19 18.57 -13.80 0.16
N ALA A 20 17.47 -14.32 0.72
CA ALA A 20 16.84 -15.55 0.26
C ALA A 20 16.10 -15.34 -1.07
N SER A 21 15.75 -16.43 -1.76
CA SER A 21 14.97 -16.33 -3.02
C SER A 21 13.66 -15.59 -2.78
N LEU A 22 13.39 -14.58 -3.59
CA LEU A 22 12.13 -13.85 -3.60
C LEU A 22 11.14 -14.44 -4.60
N ASP A 23 11.39 -15.63 -5.16
CA ASP A 23 10.47 -16.26 -6.10
C ASP A 23 9.09 -16.42 -5.47
N PHE A 24 8.04 -16.15 -6.26
CA PHE A 24 6.67 -16.15 -5.76
C PHE A 24 6.31 -17.45 -5.06
N GLY A 25 6.68 -18.58 -5.68
CA GLY A 25 6.44 -19.91 -5.12
C GLY A 25 7.20 -20.17 -3.82
N ALA A 26 8.37 -19.57 -3.63
CA ALA A 26 9.15 -19.72 -2.41
C ALA A 26 8.50 -18.99 -1.24
N VAL A 27 8.08 -17.73 -1.44
CA VAL A 27 7.35 -16.97 -0.41
C VAL A 27 6.00 -17.62 -0.11
N PHE A 28 5.29 -18.08 -1.14
CA PHE A 28 4.02 -18.80 -0.95
C PHE A 28 4.17 -20.09 -0.17
N ALA A 29 5.28 -20.82 -0.33
CA ALA A 29 5.49 -22.10 0.34
C ALA A 29 5.78 -21.97 1.85
N GLU A 30 5.98 -20.76 2.36
CA GLU A 30 6.22 -20.53 3.78
C GLU A 30 5.04 -20.99 4.63
N LEU A 31 5.34 -21.66 5.77
CA LEU A 31 4.33 -22.30 6.61
C LEU A 31 3.24 -21.32 7.04
N GLU A 32 3.62 -20.12 7.49
CA GLU A 32 2.67 -19.11 7.93
C GLU A 32 1.75 -18.65 6.78
N VAL A 33 2.29 -18.47 5.57
CA VAL A 33 1.50 -18.11 4.39
C VAL A 33 0.53 -19.24 4.05
N GLN A 34 0.97 -20.49 4.09
CA GLN A 34 0.13 -21.67 3.85
C GLN A 34 -0.99 -21.83 4.88
N GLU A 35 -0.73 -21.57 6.16
CA GLU A 35 -1.74 -21.55 7.21
C GLU A 35 -2.82 -20.50 6.92
N ARG A 36 -2.42 -19.29 6.53
CA ARG A 36 -3.37 -18.22 6.19
C ARG A 36 -4.15 -18.51 4.90
N LEU A 37 -3.53 -19.16 3.92
CA LEU A 37 -4.19 -19.63 2.70
C LEU A 37 -5.21 -20.73 3.00
N THR A 38 -4.92 -21.60 3.96
CA THR A 38 -5.86 -22.63 4.43
C THR A 38 -7.11 -21.99 5.02
N VAL A 39 -6.94 -21.01 5.91
CA VAL A 39 -8.07 -20.25 6.50
C VAL A 39 -8.89 -19.55 5.41
N LEU A 40 -8.24 -18.94 4.42
CA LEU A 40 -8.95 -18.33 3.28
C LEU A 40 -9.73 -19.39 2.47
N SER A 41 -9.12 -20.55 2.22
CA SER A 41 -9.75 -21.64 1.47
C SER A 41 -10.98 -22.21 2.20
N GLU A 42 -10.90 -22.36 3.52
CA GLU A 42 -12.02 -22.77 4.37
C GLU A 42 -13.15 -21.74 4.36
N PHE A 43 -12.81 -20.45 4.45
CA PHE A 43 -13.77 -19.35 4.34
C PHE A 43 -14.47 -19.34 2.98
N LEU A 44 -13.74 -19.61 1.89
CA LEU A 44 -14.30 -19.62 0.54
C LEU A 44 -15.09 -20.91 0.23
N ARG A 45 -14.88 -22.00 0.99
CA ARG A 45 -15.52 -23.31 0.77
C ARG A 45 -17.04 -23.28 0.53
N PRO A 46 -17.88 -22.56 1.30
CA PRO A 46 -19.33 -22.54 1.09
C PRO A 46 -19.76 -21.73 -0.15
N HIS A 47 -18.85 -20.97 -0.77
CA HIS A 47 -19.16 -20.13 -1.91
C HIS A 47 -18.93 -20.88 -3.23
N ARG A 48 -19.86 -20.74 -4.18
CA ARG A 48 -19.74 -21.36 -5.50
C ARG A 48 -18.64 -20.71 -6.34
N GLU A 49 -18.34 -19.43 -6.08
CA GLU A 49 -17.36 -18.62 -6.81
C GLU A 49 -15.92 -18.84 -6.34
N ARG A 50 -15.68 -19.70 -5.34
CA ARG A 50 -14.37 -19.91 -4.73
C ARG A 50 -13.23 -20.17 -5.72
N TYR A 51 -13.50 -20.95 -6.77
CA TYR A 51 -12.48 -21.27 -7.77
C TYR A 51 -12.17 -20.07 -8.65
N ALA A 52 -13.20 -19.31 -9.06
CA ALA A 52 -13.02 -18.09 -9.84
C ALA A 52 -12.27 -17.01 -9.03
N ILE A 53 -12.59 -16.87 -7.74
CA ILE A 53 -11.87 -15.95 -6.83
C ILE A 53 -10.42 -16.38 -6.67
N ARG A 54 -10.16 -17.68 -6.42
CA ARG A 54 -8.80 -18.20 -6.28
C ARG A 54 -7.99 -18.00 -7.57
N ASP A 55 -8.57 -18.30 -8.72
CA ASP A 55 -7.92 -18.18 -10.02
C ASP A 55 -7.59 -16.71 -10.36
N LEU A 56 -8.53 -15.80 -10.09
CA LEU A 56 -8.32 -14.36 -10.21
C LEU A 56 -7.13 -13.90 -9.36
N LEU A 57 -7.12 -14.26 -8.07
CA LEU A 57 -6.05 -13.88 -7.15
C LEU A 57 -4.70 -14.42 -7.63
N LEU A 58 -4.63 -15.71 -7.98
CA LEU A 58 -3.39 -16.35 -8.43
C LEU A 58 -2.87 -15.72 -9.72
N THR A 59 -3.74 -15.51 -10.71
CA THR A 59 -3.35 -14.96 -12.01
C THR A 59 -2.86 -13.52 -11.87
N ARG A 60 -3.58 -12.69 -11.10
CA ARG A 60 -3.20 -11.29 -10.86
C ARG A 60 -1.85 -11.20 -10.16
N THR A 61 -1.70 -11.89 -9.03
CA THR A 61 -0.47 -11.81 -8.24
C THR A 61 0.71 -12.39 -9.01
N SER A 62 0.60 -13.57 -9.61
CA SER A 62 1.70 -14.19 -10.37
C SER A 62 2.16 -13.34 -11.57
N ALA A 63 1.23 -12.63 -12.23
CA ALA A 63 1.57 -11.79 -13.38
C ALA A 63 2.30 -10.49 -12.98
N GLN A 64 1.98 -9.93 -11.82
CA GLN A 64 2.51 -8.63 -11.37
C GLN A 64 3.74 -8.77 -10.48
N TYR A 65 3.86 -9.90 -9.79
CA TYR A 65 4.88 -10.11 -8.76
C TYR A 65 6.34 -10.00 -9.26
N PRO A 66 6.73 -10.55 -10.43
CA PRO A 66 8.11 -10.37 -10.92
C PRO A 66 8.50 -8.91 -11.09
N ARG A 67 7.60 -8.08 -11.63
CA ARG A 67 7.84 -6.64 -11.80
C ARG A 67 7.89 -5.93 -10.45
N TYR A 68 7.03 -6.33 -9.51
CA TYR A 68 7.07 -5.81 -8.14
C TYR A 68 8.45 -6.06 -7.50
N VAL A 69 8.92 -7.31 -7.52
CA VAL A 69 10.25 -7.69 -7.00
C VAL A 69 11.36 -6.91 -7.68
N GLU A 70 11.32 -6.79 -9.01
CA GLU A 70 12.33 -6.03 -9.76
C GLU A 70 12.44 -4.59 -9.27
N ILE A 71 11.32 -3.93 -8.96
CA ILE A 71 11.30 -2.54 -8.50
C ILE A 71 11.75 -2.42 -7.03
N THR A 72 11.22 -3.28 -6.16
CA THR A 72 11.46 -3.16 -4.71
C THR A 72 12.86 -3.59 -4.30
N THR A 73 13.55 -4.37 -5.12
CA THR A 73 14.94 -4.78 -4.91
C THR A 73 15.97 -3.82 -5.51
N GLN A 74 15.55 -2.75 -6.19
CA GLN A 74 16.47 -1.74 -6.71
C GLN A 74 17.21 -1.05 -5.58
N GLU A 75 18.51 -0.83 -5.79
CA GLU A 75 19.31 -0.01 -4.89
C GLU A 75 18.69 1.37 -4.72
N ALA A 76 18.75 1.89 -3.49
CA ALA A 76 18.17 3.18 -3.15
C ALA A 76 18.62 4.28 -4.12
N THR A 77 19.91 4.34 -4.41
CA THR A 77 20.52 5.32 -5.34
C THR A 77 19.90 5.31 -6.73
N SER A 78 19.48 4.14 -7.22
CA SER A 78 18.96 3.92 -8.57
C SER A 78 17.43 4.01 -8.67
N ARG A 79 16.72 3.91 -7.54
CA ARG A 79 15.25 3.94 -7.49
C ARG A 79 14.72 5.36 -7.73
N THR A 80 13.78 5.49 -8.67
CA THR A 80 13.17 6.78 -9.09
C THR A 80 11.75 6.92 -8.55
N VAL A 81 11.25 8.16 -8.47
CA VAL A 81 9.84 8.46 -8.10
C VAL A 81 8.85 7.75 -9.02
N THR A 82 9.18 7.60 -10.31
CA THR A 82 8.36 6.84 -11.27
C THR A 82 8.29 5.35 -10.90
N ALA A 83 9.42 4.75 -10.53
CA ALA A 83 9.46 3.35 -10.08
C ALA A 83 8.69 3.18 -8.76
N ASP A 84 8.79 4.14 -7.83
CA ASP A 84 8.00 4.15 -6.61
C ASP A 84 6.50 4.17 -6.91
N LEU A 85 6.04 5.07 -7.78
CA LEU A 85 4.63 5.10 -8.21
C LEU A 85 4.19 3.78 -8.85
N GLU A 86 5.04 3.18 -9.69
CA GLU A 86 4.75 1.89 -10.29
C GLU A 86 4.60 0.78 -9.24
N SER A 87 5.44 0.77 -8.21
CA SER A 87 5.31 -0.19 -7.10
C SER A 87 3.97 -0.02 -6.36
N ILE A 88 3.53 1.22 -6.12
CA ILE A 88 2.23 1.51 -5.51
C ILE A 88 1.06 1.03 -6.41
N VAL A 89 1.23 1.16 -7.73
CA VAL A 89 0.22 0.67 -8.70
C VAL A 89 0.09 -0.84 -8.65
N LEU A 90 1.22 -1.56 -8.57
CA LEU A 90 1.25 -3.02 -8.53
C LEU A 90 0.74 -3.58 -7.20
N ASP A 91 1.06 -2.90 -6.10
CA ASP A 91 0.62 -3.26 -4.76
C ASP A 91 -0.73 -2.59 -4.42
N SER A 92 -0.73 -1.48 -3.70
CA SER A 92 -1.91 -0.91 -3.05
C SER A 92 -3.06 -0.59 -4.02
N ALA A 93 -2.77 -0.05 -5.20
CA ALA A 93 -3.79 0.23 -6.22
C ALA A 93 -4.32 -1.06 -6.89
N GLY A 94 -3.41 -2.01 -7.14
CA GLY A 94 -3.72 -3.34 -7.66
C GLY A 94 -4.62 -4.11 -6.69
N PHE A 95 -4.27 -4.12 -5.40
CA PHE A 95 -5.04 -4.72 -4.34
C PHE A 95 -6.46 -4.16 -4.28
N ALA A 96 -6.62 -2.83 -4.28
CA ALA A 96 -7.95 -2.21 -4.25
C ALA A 96 -8.79 -2.58 -5.50
N LYS A 97 -8.16 -2.67 -6.68
CA LYS A 97 -8.81 -3.14 -7.91
C LYS A 97 -9.27 -4.60 -7.77
N VAL A 98 -8.36 -5.49 -7.35
CA VAL A 98 -8.64 -6.92 -7.15
C VAL A 98 -9.73 -7.13 -6.09
N PHE A 99 -9.73 -6.33 -5.02
CA PHE A 99 -10.79 -6.38 -4.01
C PHE A 99 -12.17 -6.11 -4.62
N ALA A 100 -12.31 -5.09 -5.48
CA ALA A 100 -13.56 -4.81 -6.17
C ALA A 100 -13.96 -5.93 -7.14
N GLU A 101 -13.00 -6.57 -7.83
CA GLU A 101 -13.24 -7.74 -8.68
C GLU A 101 -13.75 -8.94 -7.87
N VAL A 102 -13.15 -9.22 -6.71
CA VAL A 102 -13.58 -10.29 -5.78
C VAL A 102 -14.99 -10.02 -5.25
N VAL A 103 -15.29 -8.78 -4.85
CA VAL A 103 -16.66 -8.39 -4.46
C VAL A 103 -17.64 -8.60 -5.62
N GLY A 104 -17.27 -8.24 -6.84
CA GLY A 104 -18.08 -8.49 -8.03
C GLY A 104 -18.31 -9.98 -8.29
N ALA A 105 -17.29 -10.81 -8.07
CA ALA A 105 -17.38 -12.26 -8.19
C ALA A 105 -18.42 -12.82 -7.20
N PHE A 106 -18.37 -12.43 -5.91
CA PHE A 106 -19.38 -12.84 -4.92
C PHE A 106 -20.81 -12.45 -5.30
N HIS A 107 -21.00 -11.34 -6.02
CA HIS A 107 -22.32 -10.90 -6.48
C HIS A 107 -22.70 -11.42 -7.88
N GLY A 108 -21.84 -12.25 -8.50
CA GLY A 108 -22.04 -12.73 -9.87
C GLY A 108 -22.09 -11.61 -10.91
N LYS A 109 -21.56 -10.43 -10.59
CA LYS A 109 -21.61 -9.23 -11.44
C LYS A 109 -20.24 -8.55 -11.46
N PRO A 110 -19.44 -8.73 -12.52
CA PRO A 110 -18.14 -8.09 -12.59
C PRO A 110 -18.31 -6.56 -12.54
N PRO A 111 -17.45 -5.86 -11.79
CA PRO A 111 -17.49 -4.41 -11.73
C PRO A 111 -17.17 -3.81 -13.10
N ARG A 112 -17.77 -2.66 -13.40
CA ARG A 112 -17.44 -1.88 -14.60
C ARG A 112 -16.02 -1.34 -14.50
N GLU A 113 -15.31 -1.19 -15.62
CA GLU A 113 -13.92 -0.68 -15.61
C GLU A 113 -13.79 0.69 -14.91
N ARG A 114 -14.77 1.58 -15.09
CA ARG A 114 -14.81 2.87 -14.37
C ARG A 114 -14.87 2.72 -12.85
N VAL A 115 -15.47 1.65 -12.32
CA VAL A 115 -15.48 1.38 -10.88
C VAL A 115 -14.10 0.88 -10.45
N LEU A 116 -13.52 -0.05 -11.21
CA LEU A 116 -12.18 -0.57 -10.96
C LEU A 116 -11.12 0.52 -10.96
N ALA A 117 -11.17 1.46 -11.91
CA ALA A 117 -10.29 2.62 -11.96
C ALA A 117 -10.40 3.48 -10.69
N GLN A 118 -11.60 3.69 -10.15
CA GLN A 118 -11.79 4.46 -8.92
C GLN A 118 -11.26 3.74 -7.68
N PHE A 119 -11.40 2.41 -7.61
CA PHE A 119 -10.78 1.62 -6.56
C PHE A 119 -9.26 1.66 -6.65
N SER A 120 -8.69 1.57 -7.86
CA SER A 120 -7.26 1.74 -8.08
C SER A 120 -6.77 3.11 -7.57
N HIS A 121 -7.43 4.21 -7.94
CA HIS A 121 -7.09 5.53 -7.41
C HIS A 121 -7.27 5.67 -5.89
N MET A 122 -8.27 5.00 -5.30
CA MET A 122 -8.40 4.92 -3.84
C MET A 122 -7.20 4.22 -3.20
N GLY A 123 -6.71 3.13 -3.81
CA GLY A 123 -5.49 2.45 -3.35
C GLY A 123 -4.25 3.33 -3.45
N MET A 124 -4.10 4.10 -4.53
CA MET A 124 -3.04 5.12 -4.65
C MET A 124 -3.12 6.14 -3.50
N ILE A 125 -4.31 6.69 -3.23
CA ILE A 125 -4.51 7.67 -2.15
C ILE A 125 -4.15 7.07 -0.80
N ALA A 126 -4.61 5.84 -0.52
CA ALA A 126 -4.31 5.14 0.73
C ALA A 126 -2.81 5.01 0.95
N LYS A 127 -2.05 4.61 -0.08
CA LYS A 127 -0.60 4.45 0.04
C LYS A 127 0.15 5.78 0.17
N LEU A 128 -0.24 6.80 -0.59
CA LEU A 128 0.35 8.14 -0.43
C LEU A 128 0.11 8.72 0.98
N ILE A 129 -1.00 8.37 1.61
CA ILE A 129 -1.28 8.75 3.01
C ILE A 129 -0.37 7.96 3.96
N ASP A 130 -0.33 6.66 3.79
CA ASP A 130 0.52 5.72 4.54
C ASP A 130 1.98 6.15 4.55
N ASP A 131 2.52 6.54 3.38
CA ASP A 131 3.91 7.02 3.23
C ASP A 131 4.25 8.25 4.08
N ILE A 132 3.25 9.08 4.44
CA ILE A 132 3.44 10.20 5.38
C ILE A 132 3.45 9.71 6.82
N VAL A 133 2.56 8.77 7.14
CA VAL A 133 2.37 8.23 8.50
C VAL A 133 3.58 7.40 8.91
N ASP A 134 4.01 6.51 8.02
CA ASP A 134 5.03 5.50 8.28
C ASP A 134 6.43 5.96 7.86
N PHE A 135 6.58 7.19 7.35
CA PHE A 135 7.85 7.72 6.85
C PHE A 135 9.07 7.41 7.72
N TRP A 136 8.99 7.67 9.03
CA TRP A 136 10.14 7.48 9.91
C TRP A 136 10.46 6.00 10.14
N ASP A 137 9.42 5.17 10.23
CA ASP A 137 9.57 3.73 10.42
C ASP A 137 10.11 3.11 9.12
N ASP A 138 9.63 3.53 7.95
CA ASP A 138 10.17 3.10 6.66
C ASP A 138 11.67 3.41 6.55
N ILE A 139 12.07 4.65 6.85
CA ILE A 139 13.49 5.06 6.84
C ILE A 139 14.32 4.22 7.82
N ALA A 140 13.81 3.98 9.03
CA ALA A 140 14.50 3.18 10.04
C ALA A 140 14.74 1.72 9.61
N HIS A 141 13.85 1.18 8.78
CA HIS A 141 13.97 -0.17 8.22
C HIS A 141 14.60 -0.19 6.82
N GLY A 142 15.09 0.95 6.31
CA GLY A 142 15.67 1.05 4.98
C GLY A 142 14.66 0.92 3.84
N ARG A 143 13.36 1.01 4.13
CA ARG A 143 12.28 1.00 3.14
C ARG A 143 12.16 2.38 2.51
N LEU A 144 12.06 2.41 1.19
CA LEU A 144 11.97 3.64 0.41
C LEU A 144 10.52 3.83 -0.01
N ASN A 145 9.94 4.95 0.40
CA ASN A 145 8.61 5.36 0.01
C ASN A 145 8.65 6.61 -0.88
N ILE A 146 7.51 6.96 -1.47
CA ILE A 146 7.45 8.03 -2.48
C ILE A 146 7.91 9.38 -1.93
N LEU A 147 7.64 9.66 -0.66
CA LEU A 147 7.99 10.93 -0.03
C LEU A 147 9.51 11.02 0.13
N HIS A 148 10.16 9.92 0.47
CA HIS A 148 11.62 9.85 0.47
C HIS A 148 12.20 10.00 -0.95
N GLY A 149 11.60 9.37 -1.96
CA GLY A 149 11.96 9.58 -3.38
C GLY A 149 11.90 11.05 -3.79
N LEU A 150 10.80 11.74 -3.47
CA LEU A 150 10.60 13.16 -3.73
C LEU A 150 11.59 14.05 -2.97
N LEU A 151 11.98 13.67 -1.76
CA LEU A 151 13.00 14.40 -1.00
C LEU A 151 14.37 14.28 -1.66
N ARG A 152 14.75 13.10 -2.14
CA ARG A 152 16.05 12.87 -2.79
C ARG A 152 16.26 13.68 -4.07
N GLU A 153 15.18 14.05 -4.76
CA GLU A 153 15.22 14.98 -5.90
C GLU A 153 15.50 16.44 -5.48
N ASN A 154 15.45 16.74 -4.17
CA ASN A 154 15.76 18.03 -3.57
C ASN A 154 16.75 17.88 -2.40
N ALA A 155 18.05 17.84 -2.71
CA ALA A 155 19.12 17.57 -1.74
C ALA A 155 19.04 18.44 -0.47
N ALA A 156 18.72 19.73 -0.61
CA ALA A 156 18.63 20.64 0.54
C ALA A 156 17.44 20.29 1.47
N GLU A 157 16.32 19.84 0.93
CA GLU A 157 15.18 19.35 1.73
C GLU A 157 15.47 17.98 2.34
N HIS A 158 16.08 17.09 1.56
CA HIS A 158 16.50 15.76 2.03
C HIS A 158 17.44 15.86 3.24
N GLU A 159 18.51 16.65 3.15
CA GLU A 159 19.47 16.84 4.24
C GLU A 159 18.79 17.36 5.52
N ARG A 160 17.89 18.35 5.41
CA ARG A 160 17.15 18.88 6.57
C ARG A 160 16.25 17.84 7.22
N VAL A 161 15.55 17.04 6.42
CA VAL A 161 14.68 15.97 6.91
C VAL A 161 15.51 14.86 7.57
N MET A 162 16.59 14.42 6.92
CA MET A 162 17.46 13.35 7.43
C MET A 162 18.21 13.78 8.70
N ALA A 163 18.59 15.04 8.84
CA ALA A 163 19.16 15.58 10.08
C ALA A 163 18.20 15.46 11.27
N CYS A 164 16.89 15.37 11.03
CA CYS A 164 15.88 15.20 12.08
C CYS A 164 15.56 13.72 12.39
N ALA A 165 16.01 12.77 11.57
CA ALA A 165 15.61 11.36 11.64
C ALA A 165 15.92 10.71 13.00
N ALA A 166 17.06 11.05 13.61
CA ALA A 166 17.46 10.49 14.90
C ALA A 166 16.64 11.01 16.10
N THR A 167 15.94 12.14 15.95
CA THR A 167 15.31 12.85 17.09
C THR A 167 13.79 12.90 17.03
N ARG A 168 13.18 12.53 15.89
CA ARG A 168 11.72 12.60 15.71
C ARG A 168 11.10 11.23 15.45
N ARG A 169 10.05 10.95 16.21
CA ARG A 169 9.15 9.79 16.01
C ARG A 169 7.83 10.14 15.31
N ALA A 170 7.54 11.43 15.14
CA ALA A 170 6.32 11.87 14.45
C ALA A 170 6.49 13.27 13.84
N ALA A 171 6.08 13.40 12.57
CA ALA A 171 6.03 14.66 11.85
C ALA A 171 4.57 14.97 11.47
N GLY A 172 4.01 16.03 12.05
CA GLY A 172 2.69 16.50 11.64
C GLY A 172 2.75 17.45 10.45
N LEU A 173 1.61 17.67 9.79
CA LEU A 173 1.48 18.49 8.57
C LEU A 173 2.23 19.85 8.60
N ARG A 174 2.14 20.60 9.70
CA ARG A 174 2.86 21.89 9.84
C ARG A 174 4.39 21.75 9.73
N TRP A 175 4.95 20.64 10.22
CA TRP A 175 6.38 20.39 10.14
C TRP A 175 6.79 20.07 8.71
N TRP A 176 6.07 19.16 8.03
CA TRP A 176 6.31 18.84 6.62
C TRP A 176 6.32 20.09 5.72
N ARG A 177 5.32 20.96 5.90
CA ARG A 177 5.24 22.25 5.18
C ARG A 177 6.39 23.21 5.46
N ALA A 178 6.96 23.18 6.67
CA ALA A 178 8.04 24.09 7.05
C ALA A 178 9.43 23.54 6.67
N THR A 179 9.63 22.24 6.77
CA THR A 179 10.95 21.61 6.62
C THR A 179 11.26 21.23 5.17
N CYS A 180 10.27 20.70 4.44
CA CYS A 180 10.41 20.31 3.04
C CYS A 180 9.19 20.75 2.20
N PRO A 181 8.95 22.08 2.10
CA PRO A 181 7.77 22.61 1.41
C PRO A 181 7.62 22.09 -0.02
N THR A 182 8.71 21.98 -0.77
CA THR A 182 8.68 21.64 -2.19
C THR A 182 8.29 20.18 -2.40
N SER A 183 9.01 19.25 -1.76
CA SER A 183 8.73 17.82 -1.89
C SER A 183 7.38 17.46 -1.27
N PHE A 184 6.99 18.11 -0.16
CA PHE A 184 5.69 17.88 0.45
C PHE A 184 4.52 18.43 -0.41
N GLU A 185 4.69 19.56 -1.08
CA GLU A 185 3.69 20.08 -2.02
C GLU A 185 3.49 19.14 -3.21
N ARG A 186 4.58 18.65 -3.80
CA ARG A 186 4.53 17.63 -4.87
C ARG A 186 3.81 16.36 -4.44
N HIS A 187 4.07 15.89 -3.22
CA HIS A 187 3.35 14.75 -2.64
C HIS A 187 1.83 15.04 -2.50
N CYS A 188 1.48 16.24 -2.05
CA CYS A 188 0.09 16.68 -1.98
C CYS A 188 -0.56 16.84 -3.37
N ASP A 189 0.21 17.18 -4.40
CA ASP A 189 -0.28 17.24 -5.78
C ASP A 189 -0.68 15.85 -6.28
N LEU A 190 0.15 14.81 -6.04
CA LEU A 190 -0.17 13.42 -6.35
C LEU A 190 -1.48 12.95 -5.67
N LEU A 191 -1.63 13.26 -4.38
CA LEU A 191 -2.86 12.98 -3.63
C LEU A 191 -4.08 13.66 -4.28
N ARG A 192 -3.94 14.94 -4.64
CA ARG A 192 -5.03 15.73 -5.26
C ARG A 192 -5.38 15.21 -6.65
N GLU A 193 -4.39 14.79 -7.43
CA GLU A 193 -4.58 14.18 -8.75
C GLU A 193 -5.45 12.93 -8.65
N HIS A 194 -5.05 11.95 -7.85
CA HIS A 194 -5.81 10.70 -7.72
C HIS A 194 -7.18 10.92 -7.07
N ARG A 195 -7.31 11.84 -6.10
CA ARG A 195 -8.60 12.17 -5.50
C ARG A 195 -9.60 12.73 -6.51
N ARG A 196 -9.15 13.49 -7.53
CA ARG A 196 -10.03 14.01 -8.61
C ARG A 196 -10.63 12.87 -9.45
N CYS A 197 -9.90 11.77 -9.62
CA CYS A 197 -10.33 10.61 -10.40
C CYS A 197 -11.39 9.75 -9.67
N VAL A 198 -11.44 9.82 -8.34
CA VAL A 198 -12.52 9.19 -7.56
C VAL A 198 -13.76 10.07 -7.66
N THR A 199 -14.81 9.60 -8.35
CA THR A 199 -16.05 10.38 -8.60
C THR A 199 -17.26 9.88 -7.81
N SER A 200 -17.22 8.64 -7.35
CA SER A 200 -18.23 8.00 -6.51
C SER A 200 -18.25 8.63 -5.11
N PRO A 201 -19.40 9.16 -4.64
CA PRO A 201 -19.48 9.79 -3.32
C PRO A 201 -19.07 8.87 -2.16
N PRO A 202 -19.49 7.59 -2.09
CA PRO A 202 -19.02 6.67 -1.05
C PRO A 202 -17.50 6.45 -1.05
N LEU A 203 -16.88 6.32 -2.23
CA LEU A 203 -15.43 6.15 -2.31
C LEU A 203 -14.68 7.42 -1.93
N ARG A 204 -15.21 8.60 -2.28
CA ARG A 204 -14.66 9.88 -1.81
C ARG A 204 -14.69 9.98 -0.30
N LEU A 205 -15.82 9.62 0.32
CA LEU A 205 -15.93 9.60 1.78
C LEU A 205 -14.91 8.64 2.39
N ALA A 206 -14.74 7.44 1.83
CA ALA A 206 -13.71 6.50 2.29
C ALA A 206 -12.30 7.10 2.20
N CYS A 207 -11.95 7.74 1.08
CA CYS A 207 -10.67 8.43 0.92
C CYS A 207 -10.49 9.57 1.94
N ASP A 208 -11.54 10.36 2.18
CA ASP A 208 -11.50 11.47 3.11
C ASP A 208 -11.34 10.97 4.56
N LEU A 209 -11.95 9.83 4.92
CA LEU A 209 -11.76 9.19 6.21
C LEU A 209 -10.34 8.63 6.39
N MET A 210 -9.70 8.14 5.32
CA MET A 210 -8.30 7.70 5.36
C MET A 210 -7.32 8.85 5.66
N LEU A 211 -7.68 10.10 5.37
CA LEU A 211 -6.86 11.28 5.68
C LEU A 211 -6.89 11.68 7.16
N VAL A 212 -7.87 11.19 7.93
CA VAL A 212 -8.08 11.57 9.33
C VAL A 212 -6.85 11.29 10.21
N PRO A 213 -6.19 10.12 10.13
CA PRO A 213 -4.96 9.87 10.90
C PRO A 213 -3.85 10.91 10.68
N VAL A 214 -3.64 11.33 9.44
CA VAL A 214 -2.65 12.35 9.07
C VAL A 214 -3.02 13.71 9.67
N ALA A 215 -4.30 14.05 9.64
CA ALA A 215 -4.81 15.32 10.16
C ALA A 215 -4.73 15.41 11.69
N LEU A 216 -4.96 14.31 12.41
CA LEU A 216 -5.06 14.29 13.86
C LEU A 216 -3.71 14.09 14.60
N ARG A 217 -2.59 13.90 13.89
CA ARG A 217 -1.24 13.64 14.47
C ARG A 217 -1.15 12.43 15.42
N ARG A 218 -2.17 11.57 15.42
CA ARG A 218 -2.28 10.26 16.07
C ARG A 218 -3.65 9.71 15.69
N PRO A 219 -3.70 8.44 15.30
CA PRO A 219 -4.35 7.53 16.22
C PRO A 219 -3.50 6.28 16.28
N VAL A 220 -2.95 5.99 17.46
CA VAL A 220 -2.81 4.59 17.79
C VAL A 220 -4.24 4.09 17.86
N LEU A 221 -4.75 3.52 16.77
CA LEU A 221 -5.94 2.68 16.81
C LEU A 221 -5.51 1.41 17.53
N HIS A 222 -5.37 1.48 18.85
CA HIS A 222 -5.44 0.30 19.68
C HIS A 222 -6.81 -0.29 19.41
N THR A 223 -6.84 -1.32 18.55
CA THR A 223 -7.97 -2.23 18.31
C THR A 223 -9.33 -1.52 18.31
N ALA A 224 -9.88 -1.23 17.12
CA ALA A 224 -11.30 -0.89 17.03
C ALA A 224 -12.10 -1.97 17.80
N PRO A 225 -12.83 -1.62 18.88
CA PRO A 225 -13.66 -2.59 19.54
C PRO A 225 -14.68 -3.08 18.52
N VAL A 226 -14.78 -4.39 18.39
CA VAL A 226 -15.83 -5.07 17.64
C VAL A 226 -17.17 -4.45 18.05
N GLY A 227 -17.77 -3.62 17.19
CA GLY A 227 -19.03 -2.96 17.57
C GLY A 227 -19.45 -1.66 16.87
N LEU A 228 -18.76 -1.15 15.85
CA LEU A 228 -19.29 -0.04 15.04
C LEU A 228 -20.35 -0.56 14.06
N ARG A 229 -21.61 -0.52 14.51
CA ARG A 229 -22.79 -0.61 13.63
C ARG A 229 -22.98 0.75 12.95
N ILE A 230 -22.94 0.74 11.62
CA ILE A 230 -23.64 1.72 10.77
C ILE A 230 -24.98 1.09 10.41
#